data_AF-A0A0F0FFL7-F1
#
_entry.id   AF-A0A0F0FFL7-F1
#
_cell.length_a   1.000
_cell.length_b   1.000
_cell.length_c   1.000
_cell.angle_alpha   90.00
_cell.angle_beta   90.00
_cell.angle_gamma   90.00
#
_symmetry.space_group_name_H-M   'P 1'
#
loop_
_entity.id
_entity.type
_entity.pdbx_description
1 polymer ?
#
loop_
_entity_poly.entity_id
_entity_poly.type
_entity_poly.pdbx_seq_one_letter_code
_entity_poly.pdbx_strand_id
1 'polypeptide(L)' 'MVEAALAGIGIAWVPEDQVAEHLASGRLIPLLPGWSPSFPGLCLYYPANRHPPSALRLFAQAVREWASRRPAL' A
#
# COMPACT_ATOMS: atom_id res chain seq x y z
N MET A 1 -10.06 -10.51 4.91
CA MET A 1 -11.05 -9.41 4.73
C MET A 1 -11.60 -9.39 3.31
N VAL A 2 -10.76 -9.41 2.27
CA VAL A 2 -11.20 -9.52 0.87
C VAL A 2 -12.16 -10.69 0.63
N GLU A 3 -11.80 -11.90 1.06
CA GLU A 3 -12.66 -13.09 0.94
C GLU A 3 -14.05 -12.93 1.58
N ALA A 4 -14.14 -12.25 2.73
CA ALA A 4 -15.41 -12.02 3.39
C ALA A 4 -16.29 -11.04 2.60
N ALA A 5 -15.69 -10.02 1.97
CA ALA A 5 -16.39 -9.10 1.09
C ALA A 5 -16.85 -9.81 -0.20
N LEU A 6 -16.00 -10.68 -0.78
CA LEU A 6 -16.36 -11.51 -1.93
C LEU A 6 -17.51 -12.48 -1.62
N ALA A 7 -17.57 -13.00 -0.39
CA ALA A 7 -18.65 -13.85 0.09
C ALA A 7 -19.93 -13.07 0.48
N GLY A 8 -19.95 -11.74 0.33
CA GLY A 8 -21.11 -10.90 0.66
C GLY A 8 -21.38 -10.73 2.16
N ILE A 9 -20.39 -11.00 3.01
CA ILE A 9 -20.53 -10.96 4.48
C ILE A 9 -20.38 -9.51 5.01
N GLY A 10 -19.82 -8.60 4.21
CA GLY A 10 -19.68 -7.20 4.59
C GLY A 10 -18.82 -6.37 3.64
N ILE A 11 -18.35 -5.23 4.14
CA ILE A 11 -17.50 -4.27 3.42
C ILE A 11 -16.05 -4.42 3.91
N ALA A 12 -15.08 -4.30 3.00
CA ALA A 12 -13.66 -4.30 3.33
C ALA A 12 -13.01 -2.98 2.89
N TRP A 13 -12.20 -2.40 3.76
CA TRP A 13 -11.29 -1.32 3.41
C TRP A 13 -9.88 -1.89 3.32
N VAL A 14 -9.38 -2.00 2.08
CA VAL A 14 -8.10 -2.63 1.75
C VAL A 14 -7.42 -1.85 0.63
N PRO A 15 -6.09 -2.00 0.46
CA PRO A 15 -5.38 -1.48 -0.70
C PRO A 15 -6.00 -1.95 -2.02
N GLU A 16 -6.10 -1.04 -3.00
CA GLU A 16 -6.77 -1.29 -4.28
C GLU A 16 -6.06 -2.37 -5.10
N ASP A 17 -4.73 -2.42 -5.02
CA ASP A 17 -3.88 -3.42 -5.69
C ASP A 17 -4.23 -4.87 -5.29
N GLN A 18 -4.68 -5.09 -4.05
CA GLN A 18 -5.11 -6.41 -3.57
C GLN A 18 -6.44 -6.85 -4.18
N VAL A 19 -7.23 -5.93 -4.74
CA VAL A 19 -8.59 -6.19 -5.26
C VAL A 19 -8.78 -5.76 -6.71
N ALA A 20 -7.74 -5.29 -7.38
CA ALA A 20 -7.81 -4.74 -8.74
C ALA A 20 -8.50 -5.70 -9.73
N GLU A 21 -8.15 -6.99 -9.71
CA GLU A 21 -8.79 -8.01 -10.55
C GLU A 21 -10.27 -8.23 -10.20
N HIS A 22 -10.61 -8.15 -8.92
CA HIS A 22 -12.00 -8.29 -8.45
C HIS A 22 -12.86 -7.09 -8.83
N LEU A 23 -12.29 -5.89 -8.81
CA LEU A 23 -12.93 -4.67 -9.31
C LEU A 23 -13.11 -4.73 -10.84
N ALA A 24 -12.06 -5.10 -11.58
CA ALA A 24 -12.10 -5.22 -13.04
C ALA A 24 -13.10 -6.28 -13.51
N SER A 25 -13.25 -7.39 -12.76
CA SER A 25 -14.23 -8.44 -13.05
C SER A 25 -15.65 -8.14 -12.52
N GLY A 26 -15.86 -7.02 -11.82
CA GLY A 26 -17.15 -6.66 -11.22
C GLY A 26 -17.57 -7.53 -10.04
N ARG A 27 -16.67 -8.37 -9.51
CA ARG A 27 -16.92 -9.20 -8.31
C ARG A 27 -16.95 -8.35 -7.04
N LEU A 28 -16.23 -7.23 -7.04
CA LEU A 28 -16.31 -6.19 -6.03
C LEU A 28 -16.65 -4.87 -6.70
N ILE A 29 -17.24 -3.96 -5.92
CA ILE A 29 -17.54 -2.59 -6.35
C ILE A 29 -16.93 -1.60 -5.36
N PRO A 30 -16.43 -0.45 -5.83
CA PRO A 30 -15.94 0.60 -4.94
C PRO A 30 -17.11 1.25 -4.19
N LEU A 31 -16.91 1.51 -2.90
CA LEU A 31 -17.90 2.18 -2.05
C LEU A 31 -17.33 3.51 -1.55
N LEU A 32 -18.17 4.55 -1.52
CA LEU A 32 -17.84 5.86 -0.96
C LEU A 32 -16.53 6.48 -1.52
N PRO A 33 -16.35 6.60 -2.84
CA PRO A 33 -15.07 7.05 -3.43
C PRO A 33 -14.62 8.44 -2.94
N GLY A 34 -15.55 9.32 -2.57
CA GLY A 34 -15.24 10.64 -2.02
C GLY A 34 -14.77 10.66 -0.56
N TRP A 35 -14.76 9.51 0.12
CA TRP A 35 -14.42 9.38 1.55
C TRP A 35 -13.13 8.58 1.78
N SER A 36 -12.47 8.12 0.71
CA SER A 36 -11.23 7.37 0.83
C SER A 36 -10.05 8.34 1.01
N PRO A 37 -9.30 8.26 2.12
CA PRO A 37 -8.11 9.09 2.30
C PRO A 37 -7.00 8.66 1.33
N SER A 38 -6.20 9.63 0.88
CA SER A 38 -4.99 9.32 0.11
C SER A 38 -4.02 8.51 0.98
N PHE A 39 -3.51 7.40 0.44
CA PHE A 39 -2.48 6.61 1.10
C PHE A 39 -1.11 7.26 0.83
N PRO A 40 -0.42 7.81 1.85
CA PRO A 40 0.85 8.51 1.66
C PRO A 40 2.02 7.59 1.30
N GLY A 41 1.77 6.27 1.22
CA GLY A 41 2.77 5.25 0.95
C GLY A 41 3.37 4.65 2.22
N LEU A 42 4.24 3.67 2.00
CA LEU A 42 4.98 3.01 3.07
C LEU A 42 6.16 3.86 3.53
N CYS A 43 6.40 3.87 4.85
CA CYS A 43 7.52 4.58 5.45
C CYS A 43 8.59 3.60 5.97
N LEU A 44 9.85 3.96 5.78
CA LEU A 44 10.99 3.30 6.42
C LEU A 44 11.18 3.90 7.82
N TYR A 45 10.89 3.12 8.86
CA TYR A 45 11.06 3.53 10.25
C TYR A 45 12.37 2.98 10.83
N TYR A 46 13.25 3.87 11.31
CA TYR A 46 14.49 3.53 12.01
C TYR A 46 14.87 4.64 13.00
N PRO A 47 15.64 4.33 14.06
CA PRO A 47 16.05 5.31 15.05
C PRO A 47 16.82 6.48 14.44
N ALA A 48 16.51 7.70 14.89
CA ALA A 48 17.23 8.91 14.52
C ALA A 48 18.59 8.97 15.24
N ASN A 49 19.54 8.17 14.76
CA ASN A 49 20.91 8.20 15.26
C ASN A 49 21.68 9.35 14.60
N ARG A 50 22.50 10.08 15.37
CA ARG A 50 23.37 11.14 14.85
C ARG A 50 24.30 10.65 13.73
N HIS A 51 24.72 9.38 13.83
CA HIS A 51 25.52 8.68 12.82
C HIS A 51 24.89 7.32 12.53
N PRO A 52 23.97 7.21 11.55
CA PRO A 52 23.41 5.91 11.17
C PRO A 52 24.52 5.03 10.57
N PRO A 53 24.52 3.70 10.84
CA PRO A 53 25.45 2.77 10.23
C PRO A 53 25.47 2.90 8.70
N SER A 54 26.63 2.72 8.07
CA SER A 54 26.78 2.81 6.60
C SER A 54 25.82 1.88 5.86
N ALA A 55 25.67 0.65 6.36
CA ALA A 55 24.73 -0.33 5.81
C ALA A 55 23.28 0.18 5.82
N LEU A 56 22.82 0.82 6.90
CA LEU A 56 21.46 1.35 6.99
C LEU A 56 21.24 2.52 6.02
N ARG A 57 22.24 3.40 5.85
CA ARG A 57 22.16 4.48 4.87
C ARG A 57 22.03 3.95 3.45
N LEU A 58 22.88 2.98 3.08
CA LEU A 58 22.87 2.36 1.76
C LEU A 58 21.56 1.61 1.51
N PHE A 59 21.06 0.88 2.50
CA PHE A 59 19.78 0.20 2.41
C PHE A 59 18.62 1.19 2.21
N ALA A 60 18.54 2.23 3.05
CA ALA A 60 17.50 3.25 2.92
C ALA A 60 17.54 3.96 1.56
N GLN A 61 18.74 4.23 1.03
CA GLN A 61 18.90 4.77 -0.32
C GLN A 61 18.39 3.79 -1.39
N ALA A 62 18.82 2.52 -1.34
CA ALA A 62 18.41 1.50 -2.30
C ALA A 62 16.89 1.30 -2.31
N VAL A 63 16.25 1.29 -1.13
CA VAL A 63 14.78 1.18 -1.03
C VAL A 63 14.09 2.41 -1.61
N ARG A 64 14.61 3.63 -1.40
CA ARG A 64 14.04 4.85 -2.01
C ARG A 64 14.13 4.81 -3.54
N GLU A 65 15.27 4.40 -4.08
CA GLU A 65 15.48 4.26 -5.53
C GLU A 65 14.64 3.12 -6.13
N TRP A 66 14.38 2.07 -5.38
CA TRP A 66 13.46 1.02 -5.79
C TRP A 66 12.01 1.50 -5.76
N ALA A 67 11.60 2.21 -4.71
CA ALA A 67 10.25 2.75 -4.57
C ALA A 67 9.92 3.78 -5.65
N SER A 68 10.88 4.61 -6.08
CA SER A 68 10.68 5.57 -7.17
C SER A 68 10.58 4.93 -8.57
N ARG A 69 11.12 3.71 -8.74
CA ARG A 69 11.04 2.93 -9.99
C ARG A 69 9.82 2.04 -10.06
N ARG A 70 9.18 1.74 -8.92
CA ARG A 70 7.88 1.06 -8.95
C ARG A 70 6.85 2.07 -9.48
N PRO A 71 6.03 1.69 -10.48
CA PRO A 71 4.86 2.50 -10.80
C PRO A 71 4.03 2.68 -9.54
N ALA A 72 3.49 3.89 -9.34
CA ALA A 72 2.55 4.16 -8.27
C ALA A 72 1.40 3.15 -8.40
N LEU A 73 1.19 2.40 -7.31
CA LEU A 73 0.09 1.44 -7.15
C LEU A 73 -1.24 2.18 -7.08
#